data_AF-A0A661STG7-F1
#
_entry.id   AF-A0A661STG7-F1
#
_cell.length_a   1.000
_cell.length_b   1.000
_cell.length_c   1.000
_cell.angle_alpha   90.00
_cell.angle_beta   90.00
_cell.angle_gamma   90.00
#
_symmetry.space_group_name_H-M   'P 1'
#
loop_
_entity.id
_entity.type
_entity.pdbx_description
1 polymer ?
#
loop_
_entity_poly.entity_id
_entity_poly.type
_entity_poly.pdbx_seq_one_letter_code
_entity_poly.pdbx_strand_id
1 'polypeptide(L)'
;MKKIILSITITFLFCISAYADTSVPPLINYQGMLTDADGKPMTGTKKLEFNIYDSATGGTIIWGPQIFNTVPLINGKFNVILGTTDNDGRSIVEAFGAKDRYLGIKVDAGAELVPRQQILSAPYSVKAEHAAKADHAVEADHSLKADHATEADHATEADMATAVRGLPPADYDSGWFYVGANQNYDKTHDLGILPRLAIIWGASDAEGSDMLMMDRLIHKYSDNEYGCLLQGITETDYSIRTGTRSSMAKNNTWGGSNGFIRVFMWK
;
A
#
# COMPACT_ATOMS: atom_id res chain seq x y z
N MET A 1 11.43 61.20 2.24
CA MET A 1 12.30 60.02 2.03
C MET A 1 11.45 58.91 1.42
N LYS A 2 11.56 58.66 0.10
CA LYS A 2 10.73 57.66 -0.61
C LYS A 2 11.44 56.30 -0.51
N LYS A 3 10.79 55.31 0.10
CA LYS A 3 11.29 53.93 0.20
C LYS A 3 10.97 53.20 -1.11
N ILE A 4 12.02 52.79 -1.83
CA ILE A 4 11.93 51.93 -3.01
C ILE A 4 11.92 50.49 -2.50
N ILE A 5 10.81 49.77 -2.71
CA ILE A 5 10.72 48.34 -2.41
C ILE A 5 11.03 47.58 -3.71
N LEU A 6 12.19 46.93 -3.72
CA LEU A 6 12.68 46.08 -4.80
C LEU A 6 11.99 44.71 -4.70
N SER A 7 11.05 44.42 -5.60
CA SER A 7 10.35 43.14 -5.65
C SER A 7 11.16 42.16 -6.52
N ILE A 8 11.78 41.15 -5.90
CA ILE A 8 12.46 40.04 -6.57
C ILE A 8 11.42 38.97 -6.86
N THR A 9 10.98 38.88 -8.11
CA THR A 9 10.09 37.82 -8.58
C THR A 9 10.94 36.61 -8.96
N ILE A 10 10.99 35.60 -8.08
CA ILE A 10 11.47 34.25 -8.40
C ILE A 10 10.41 33.58 -9.30
N THR A 11 10.73 33.42 -10.59
CA THR A 11 9.92 32.61 -11.51
C THR A 11 10.28 31.14 -11.30
N PHE A 12 9.47 30.44 -10.54
CA PHE A 12 9.53 28.99 -10.37
C PHE A 12 9.02 28.34 -11.66
N LEU A 13 9.92 27.72 -12.43
CA LEU A 13 9.58 26.99 -13.65
C LEU A 13 8.87 25.69 -13.27
N PHE A 14 7.53 25.74 -13.21
CA PHE A 14 6.69 24.56 -13.08
C PHE A 14 6.81 23.74 -14.38
N CYS A 15 7.55 22.63 -14.34
CA CYS A 15 7.48 21.60 -15.37
C CYS A 15 6.08 20.96 -15.29
N ILE A 16 5.15 21.48 -16.09
CA ILE A 16 3.84 20.86 -16.28
C ILE A 16 4.11 19.56 -17.04
N SER A 17 4.12 18.45 -16.31
CA SER A 17 4.11 17.12 -16.92
C SER A 17 2.78 16.98 -17.63
N ALA A 18 2.79 17.15 -18.96
CA ALA A 18 1.63 16.85 -19.78
C ALA A 18 1.44 15.33 -19.77
N TYR A 19 0.53 14.85 -18.93
CA TYR A 19 0.02 13.49 -19.04
C TYR A 19 -0.73 13.42 -20.37
N ALA A 20 -0.13 12.74 -21.35
CA ALA A 20 -0.86 12.36 -22.54
C ALA A 20 -1.97 11.40 -22.10
N ASP A 21 -3.22 11.80 -22.32
CA ASP A 21 -4.37 10.91 -22.18
C ASP A 21 -4.24 9.83 -23.26
N THR A 22 -3.76 8.66 -22.85
CA THR A 22 -3.54 7.50 -23.73
C THR A 22 -4.80 6.63 -23.83
N SER A 23 -5.96 7.13 -23.36
CA SER A 23 -7.19 6.36 -23.41
C SER A 23 -7.60 6.05 -24.84
N VAL A 24 -7.80 4.77 -25.12
CA VAL A 24 -8.35 4.31 -26.39
C VAL A 24 -9.78 4.83 -26.49
N PRO A 25 -10.17 5.58 -27.54
CA PRO A 25 -11.53 6.07 -27.66
C PRO A 25 -12.53 4.90 -27.62
N PRO A 26 -13.55 4.94 -26.75
CA PRO A 26 -14.51 3.85 -26.64
C PRO A 26 -15.56 3.95 -27.75
N LEU A 27 -15.12 3.71 -28.98
CA LEU A 27 -15.93 3.73 -30.19
C LEU A 27 -15.98 2.33 -30.77
N ILE A 28 -17.15 1.92 -31.27
CA ILE A 28 -17.34 0.58 -31.86
C ILE A 28 -17.65 0.74 -33.34
N ASN A 29 -16.79 0.19 -34.19
CA ASN A 29 -17.11 0.08 -35.61
C ASN A 29 -18.14 -1.04 -35.83
N TYR A 30 -19.21 -0.76 -36.57
CA TYR A 30 -20.21 -1.75 -36.91
C TYR A 30 -20.53 -1.71 -38.40
N GLN A 31 -20.51 -2.88 -39.03
CA GLN A 31 -20.77 -3.08 -40.44
C GLN A 31 -21.82 -4.16 -40.61
N GLY A 32 -22.70 -3.96 -41.59
CA GLY A 32 -23.78 -4.90 -41.88
C GLY A 32 -24.21 -4.83 -43.33
N MET A 33 -25.08 -5.76 -43.72
CA MET A 33 -25.73 -5.79 -45.02
C MET A 33 -27.24 -5.87 -44.82
N LEU A 34 -27.97 -4.98 -45.48
CA LEU A 34 -29.43 -4.95 -45.50
C LEU A 34 -29.94 -5.46 -46.84
N THR A 35 -30.85 -6.42 -46.78
CA THR A 35 -31.61 -6.94 -47.91
C THR A 35 -33.09 -6.70 -47.68
N ASP A 36 -33.87 -6.65 -48.76
CA ASP A 36 -35.33 -6.73 -48.67
C ASP A 36 -35.80 -8.16 -48.40
N ALA A 37 -37.13 -8.34 -48.36
CA ALA A 37 -37.76 -9.64 -48.10
C ALA A 37 -37.46 -10.70 -49.18
N ASP A 38 -37.13 -10.26 -50.40
CA ASP A 38 -36.76 -11.14 -51.53
C ASP A 38 -35.25 -11.43 -51.54
N GLY A 39 -34.50 -10.96 -50.55
CA GLY A 39 -33.06 -11.13 -50.42
C GLY A 39 -32.24 -10.20 -51.33
N LYS A 40 -32.86 -9.21 -51.98
CA LYS A 40 -32.16 -8.26 -52.83
C LYS A 40 -31.50 -7.19 -51.96
N PRO A 41 -30.22 -6.81 -52.24
CA PRO A 41 -29.55 -5.77 -51.49
C PRO A 41 -30.29 -4.45 -51.58
N MET A 42 -30.54 -3.82 -50.43
CA MET A 42 -31.12 -2.48 -50.38
C MET A 42 -30.09 -1.44 -50.83
N THR A 43 -30.55 -0.35 -51.45
CA THR A 43 -29.67 0.73 -51.94
C THR A 43 -30.18 2.10 -51.49
N GLY A 44 -29.34 3.12 -51.66
CA GLY A 44 -29.66 4.49 -51.28
C GLY A 44 -29.36 4.78 -49.81
N THR A 45 -30.02 5.79 -49.25
CA THR A 45 -29.80 6.20 -47.86
C THR A 45 -30.92 5.69 -46.97
N LYS A 46 -30.55 5.18 -45.78
CA LYS A 46 -31.49 4.69 -44.76
C LYS A 46 -31.27 5.37 -43.43
N LYS A 47 -32.35 5.53 -42.66
CA LYS A 47 -32.24 5.87 -41.25
C LYS A 47 -32.02 4.58 -40.46
N LEU A 48 -30.95 4.52 -39.69
CA LEU A 48 -30.64 3.37 -38.83
C LEU A 48 -30.67 3.80 -37.36
N GLU A 49 -31.29 2.99 -36.54
CA GLU A 49 -31.32 3.14 -35.08
C GLU A 49 -30.73 1.87 -34.45
N PHE A 50 -29.80 2.07 -33.51
CA PHE A 50 -29.09 1.00 -32.82
C PHE A 50 -29.39 1.02 -31.33
N ASN A 51 -29.65 -0.16 -30.78
CA ASN A 51 -29.88 -0.41 -29.37
C ASN A 51 -29.09 -1.65 -28.92
N ILE A 52 -28.60 -1.65 -27.69
CA ILE A 52 -27.95 -2.80 -27.05
C ILE A 52 -28.86 -3.28 -25.91
N TYR A 53 -29.14 -4.58 -25.90
CA TYR A 53 -30.00 -5.23 -24.91
C TYR A 53 -29.24 -6.28 -24.10
N ASP A 54 -29.81 -6.63 -22.95
CA ASP A 54 -29.40 -7.74 -22.09
C ASP A 54 -29.97 -9.11 -22.52
N SER A 55 -30.89 -9.14 -23.48
CA SER A 55 -31.55 -10.37 -23.97
C SER A 55 -31.76 -10.37 -25.49
N ALA A 56 -31.74 -11.58 -26.08
CA ALA A 56 -32.00 -11.83 -27.49
C ALA A 56 -33.43 -11.43 -27.92
N THR A 57 -34.40 -11.55 -27.02
CA THR A 57 -35.81 -11.17 -27.21
C THR A 57 -36.35 -10.55 -25.92
N GLY A 58 -37.10 -9.44 -26.02
CA GLY A 58 -37.55 -8.69 -24.85
C GLY A 58 -36.38 -7.97 -24.17
N GLY A 59 -36.27 -8.08 -22.85
CA GLY A 59 -35.15 -7.52 -22.09
C GLY A 59 -35.18 -6.00 -21.95
N THR A 60 -34.11 -5.46 -21.38
CA THR A 60 -33.92 -4.02 -21.13
C THR A 60 -32.93 -3.44 -22.12
N ILE A 61 -33.17 -2.20 -22.56
CA ILE A 61 -32.18 -1.45 -23.34
C ILE A 61 -31.10 -0.97 -22.38
N ILE A 62 -29.87 -1.45 -22.57
CA ILE A 62 -28.68 -1.08 -21.80
C ILE A 62 -28.03 0.18 -22.38
N TRP A 63 -28.06 0.33 -23.70
CA TRP A 63 -27.51 1.49 -24.40
C TRP A 63 -28.24 1.71 -25.73
N GLY A 64 -28.36 2.95 -26.18
CA GLY A 64 -29.15 3.35 -27.34
C GLY A 64 -30.56 3.79 -26.92
N PRO A 65 -31.27 4.60 -27.72
CA PRO A 65 -31.09 4.64 -29.16
C PRO A 65 -29.97 5.58 -29.58
N GLN A 66 -29.08 5.09 -30.43
CA GLN A 66 -28.26 5.95 -31.27
C GLN A 66 -28.84 5.97 -32.69
N ILE A 67 -29.22 7.16 -33.17
CA ILE A 67 -29.93 7.33 -34.44
C ILE A 67 -29.02 7.98 -35.48
N PHE A 68 -28.86 7.30 -36.61
CA PHE A 68 -28.21 7.81 -37.80
C PHE A 68 -29.29 8.10 -38.86
N ASN A 69 -29.55 9.38 -39.11
CA ASN A 69 -30.61 9.80 -40.03
C ASN A 69 -30.31 9.46 -41.51
N THR A 70 -29.03 9.40 -41.87
CA THR A 70 -28.58 9.37 -43.27
C THR A 70 -27.40 8.41 -43.42
N VAL A 71 -27.67 7.10 -43.50
CA VAL A 71 -26.65 6.07 -43.73
C VAL A 71 -26.68 5.60 -45.18
N PRO A 72 -25.62 5.80 -45.98
CA PRO A 72 -25.55 5.31 -47.35
C PRO A 72 -25.35 3.79 -47.38
N LEU A 73 -26.13 3.11 -48.21
CA LEU A 73 -26.01 1.69 -48.49
C LEU A 73 -25.43 1.48 -49.90
N ILE A 74 -24.30 0.77 -49.98
CA ILE A 74 -23.65 0.40 -51.23
C ILE A 74 -23.74 -1.12 -51.36
N ASN A 75 -24.56 -1.60 -52.31
CA ASN A 75 -24.88 -3.02 -52.47
C ASN A 75 -25.39 -3.66 -51.17
N GLY A 76 -26.30 -3.00 -50.47
CA GLY A 76 -26.83 -3.43 -49.17
C GLY A 76 -25.90 -3.15 -47.99
N LYS A 77 -24.62 -2.90 -48.21
CA LYS A 77 -23.62 -2.76 -47.13
C LYS A 77 -23.59 -1.36 -46.56
N PHE A 78 -23.43 -1.27 -45.25
CA PHE A 78 -23.22 -0.02 -44.54
C PHE A 78 -22.10 -0.15 -43.50
N ASN A 79 -21.57 0.99 -43.08
CA ASN A 79 -20.57 1.10 -42.01
C ASN A 79 -20.92 2.30 -41.14
N VAL A 80 -20.97 2.11 -39.82
CA VAL A 80 -21.22 3.15 -38.83
C VAL A 80 -20.24 3.02 -37.66
N ILE A 81 -20.10 4.10 -36.90
CA ILE A 81 -19.33 4.12 -35.65
C ILE A 81 -20.30 4.41 -34.52
N LEU A 82 -20.48 3.44 -33.62
CA LEU A 82 -21.25 3.64 -32.41
C LEU A 82 -20.46 4.52 -31.44
N GLY A 83 -21.13 5.55 -30.93
CA GLY A 83 -20.52 6.60 -30.12
C GLY A 83 -20.27 6.20 -28.67
N THR A 84 -19.57 7.07 -27.93
CA THR A 84 -19.24 6.85 -26.52
C THR A 84 -20.47 6.95 -25.60
N THR A 85 -21.44 7.78 -25.99
CA THR A 85 -22.67 8.05 -25.24
C THR A 85 -23.85 7.96 -26.20
N ASP A 86 -24.96 7.36 -25.78
CA ASP A 86 -26.19 7.37 -26.56
C ASP A 86 -26.95 8.70 -26.44
N ASN A 87 -28.12 8.79 -27.08
CA ASN A 87 -28.95 10.00 -27.03
C ASN A 87 -29.52 10.31 -25.62
N ASP A 88 -29.55 9.33 -24.72
CA ASP A 88 -30.08 9.45 -23.35
C ASP A 88 -28.98 9.66 -22.30
N GLY A 89 -27.70 9.75 -22.70
CA GLY A 89 -26.59 9.95 -21.79
C GLY A 89 -25.94 8.67 -21.25
N ARG A 90 -26.31 7.48 -21.74
CA ARG A 90 -25.74 6.20 -21.27
C ARG A 90 -24.39 5.92 -21.93
N SER A 91 -23.44 5.46 -21.14
CA SER A 91 -22.08 5.14 -21.58
C SER A 91 -22.02 3.80 -22.31
N ILE A 92 -21.40 3.77 -23.48
CA ILE A 92 -21.14 2.53 -24.22
C ILE A 92 -20.18 1.62 -23.45
N VAL A 93 -19.27 2.18 -22.65
CA VAL A 93 -18.31 1.40 -21.85
C VAL A 93 -19.04 0.61 -20.77
N GLU A 94 -19.96 1.28 -20.07
CA GLU A 94 -20.77 0.64 -19.02
C GLU A 94 -21.69 -0.43 -19.60
N ALA A 95 -22.11 -0.28 -20.86
CA ALA A 95 -22.92 -1.27 -21.53
C ALA A 95 -22.25 -2.65 -21.57
N PHE A 96 -20.91 -2.72 -21.64
CA PHE A 96 -20.16 -3.99 -21.68
C PHE A 96 -19.62 -4.45 -20.31
N GLY A 97 -20.12 -3.87 -19.21
CA GLY A 97 -19.76 -4.30 -17.84
C GLY A 97 -20.33 -5.66 -17.41
N ALA A 98 -21.22 -6.28 -18.20
CA ALA A 98 -21.73 -7.62 -17.92
C ALA A 98 -21.80 -8.48 -19.19
N LYS A 99 -21.92 -9.80 -18.98
CA LYS A 99 -22.07 -10.79 -20.05
C LYS A 99 -23.40 -10.64 -20.81
N ASP A 100 -23.44 -11.24 -21.99
CA ASP A 100 -24.63 -11.36 -22.84
C ASP A 100 -25.20 -10.00 -23.28
N ARG A 101 -24.71 -9.51 -24.42
CA ARG A 101 -25.19 -8.30 -25.06
C ARG A 101 -25.68 -8.57 -26.46
N TYR A 102 -26.79 -7.94 -26.84
CA TYR A 102 -27.47 -8.16 -28.10
C TYR A 102 -27.70 -6.83 -28.80
N LEU A 103 -27.22 -6.71 -30.04
CA LEU A 103 -27.44 -5.56 -30.89
C LEU A 103 -28.79 -5.68 -31.61
N GLY A 104 -29.67 -4.72 -31.36
CA GLY A 104 -30.89 -4.48 -32.12
C GLY A 104 -30.70 -3.36 -33.14
N ILE A 105 -31.32 -3.53 -34.30
CA ILE A 105 -31.23 -2.59 -35.42
C ILE A 105 -32.65 -2.33 -35.93
N LYS A 106 -32.99 -1.06 -36.08
CA LYS A 106 -34.23 -0.62 -36.71
C LYS A 106 -33.92 0.20 -37.95
N VAL A 107 -34.63 -0.10 -39.03
CA VAL A 107 -34.45 0.53 -40.34
C VAL A 107 -35.67 1.41 -40.64
N ASP A 108 -35.42 2.67 -40.98
CA ASP A 108 -36.42 3.69 -41.27
C ASP A 108 -37.51 3.80 -40.17
N ALA A 109 -38.77 3.54 -40.49
CA ALA A 109 -39.88 3.52 -39.54
C ALA A 109 -40.40 2.09 -39.27
N GLY A 110 -39.64 1.06 -39.68
CA GLY A 110 -40.03 -0.34 -39.56
C GLY A 110 -39.95 -0.88 -38.12
N ALA A 111 -40.33 -2.14 -37.95
CA ALA A 111 -40.05 -2.87 -36.71
C ALA A 111 -38.53 -3.10 -36.54
N GLU A 112 -38.10 -3.36 -35.30
CA GLU A 112 -36.74 -3.81 -35.04
C GLU A 112 -36.49 -5.17 -35.71
N LEU A 113 -35.32 -5.35 -36.32
CA LEU A 113 -34.93 -6.59 -36.99
C LEU A 113 -34.74 -7.70 -35.96
N VAL A 114 -35.24 -8.90 -36.28
CA VAL A 114 -35.12 -10.10 -35.45
C VAL A 114 -34.52 -11.26 -36.25
N PRO A 115 -33.71 -12.14 -35.62
CA PRO A 115 -33.25 -12.08 -34.24
C PRO A 115 -32.18 -11.00 -34.02
N ARG A 116 -32.06 -10.50 -32.78
CA ARG A 116 -30.97 -9.59 -32.41
C ARG A 116 -29.63 -10.31 -32.47
N GLN A 117 -28.58 -9.59 -32.86
CA GLN A 117 -27.25 -10.17 -33.00
C GLN A 117 -26.52 -10.16 -31.65
N GLN A 118 -26.09 -11.31 -31.15
CA GLN A 118 -25.24 -11.35 -29.96
C GLN A 118 -23.87 -10.74 -30.26
N ILE A 119 -23.40 -9.86 -29.38
CA ILE A 119 -22.07 -9.26 -29.42
C ILE A 119 -21.12 -10.18 -28.64
N LEU A 120 -20.04 -10.58 -29.29
CA LEU A 120 -19.01 -11.47 -28.74
C LEU A 120 -17.69 -10.73 -28.58
N SER A 121 -16.84 -11.22 -27.69
CA SER A 121 -15.49 -10.69 -27.49
C SER A 121 -14.63 -10.87 -28.73
N ALA A 122 -13.86 -9.84 -29.09
CA ALA A 122 -12.81 -9.97 -30.09
C ALA A 122 -11.59 -10.74 -29.51
N PRO A 123 -10.79 -11.45 -30.33
CA PRO A 123 -9.66 -12.23 -29.84
C PRO A 123 -8.66 -11.44 -28.99
N TYR A 124 -8.34 -10.21 -29.37
CA TYR A 124 -7.46 -9.35 -28.59
C TYR A 124 -8.10 -8.86 -27.28
N SER A 125 -9.42 -8.69 -27.24
CA SER A 125 -10.15 -8.32 -26.02
C SER A 125 -10.10 -9.44 -24.97
N VAL A 126 -10.15 -10.71 -25.39
CA VAL A 126 -9.98 -11.85 -24.49
C VAL A 126 -8.59 -11.81 -23.83
N LYS A 127 -7.54 -11.49 -24.58
CA LYS A 127 -6.19 -11.33 -24.01
C LYS A 127 -6.07 -10.12 -23.09
N ALA A 128 -6.72 -9.00 -23.42
CA ALA A 128 -6.73 -7.81 -22.58
C ALA A 128 -7.41 -8.05 -21.22
N GLU A 129 -8.49 -8.84 -21.17
CA GLU A 129 -9.14 -9.25 -19.92
C GLU A 129 -8.17 -10.02 -19.00
N HIS A 130 -7.34 -10.91 -19.57
CA HIS A 130 -6.30 -11.61 -18.81
C HIS A 130 -5.23 -10.67 -18.27
N ALA A 131 -4.84 -9.64 -19.03
CA ALA A 131 -3.86 -8.65 -18.59
C ALA A 131 -4.41 -7.78 -17.44
N ALA A 132 -5.64 -7.29 -17.56
CA ALA A 132 -6.28 -6.51 -16.49
C ALA A 132 -6.38 -7.30 -15.18
N LYS A 133 -6.68 -8.60 -15.24
CA LYS A 133 -6.67 -9.49 -14.06
C LYS A 133 -5.26 -9.66 -13.45
N ALA A 134 -4.21 -9.62 -14.26
CA ALA A 134 -2.83 -9.74 -13.79
C ALA A 134 -2.33 -8.45 -13.12
N ASP A 135 -2.68 -7.28 -13.65
CA ASP A 135 -2.31 -6.00 -13.05
C ASP A 135 -2.89 -5.85 -11.63
N HIS A 136 -4.15 -6.24 -11.43
CA HIS A 136 -4.77 -6.29 -10.10
C HIS A 136 -4.10 -7.30 -9.14
N ALA A 137 -3.49 -8.37 -9.65
CA ALA A 137 -2.76 -9.32 -8.83
C ALA A 137 -1.43 -8.73 -8.32
N VAL A 138 -0.74 -7.94 -9.16
CA VAL A 138 0.50 -7.26 -8.78
C VAL A 138 0.23 -6.16 -7.73
N GLU A 139 -0.87 -5.42 -7.88
CA GLU A 139 -1.30 -4.43 -6.87
C GLU A 139 -1.62 -5.09 -5.52
N ALA A 140 -2.28 -6.26 -5.53
CA ALA A 140 -2.57 -7.03 -4.32
C ALA A 140 -1.30 -7.57 -3.63
N ASP A 141 -0.33 -8.06 -4.40
CA ASP A 141 0.97 -8.53 -3.87
C ASP A 141 1.79 -7.40 -3.23
N HIS A 142 1.65 -6.18 -3.74
CA HIS A 142 2.26 -4.99 -3.15
C HIS A 142 1.57 -4.57 -1.86
N SER A 143 0.24 -4.68 -1.77
CA SER A 143 -0.53 -4.39 -0.56
C SER A 143 -0.16 -5.34 0.59
N LEU A 144 -0.04 -6.64 0.33
CA LEU A 144 0.37 -7.63 1.33
C LEU A 144 1.79 -7.37 1.86
N LYS A 145 2.72 -6.94 0.99
CA LYS A 145 4.07 -6.55 1.43
C LYS A 145 4.08 -5.25 2.26
N ALA A 146 3.16 -4.33 1.99
CA ALA A 146 3.04 -3.08 2.75
C ALA A 146 2.40 -3.30 4.14
N ASP A 147 1.41 -4.18 4.24
CA ASP A 147 0.82 -4.56 5.53
C ASP A 147 1.85 -5.26 6.43
N HIS A 148 2.69 -6.14 5.86
CA HIS A 148 3.83 -6.72 6.57
C HIS A 148 4.96 -5.73 6.89
N ALA A 149 5.10 -4.63 6.15
CA ALA A 149 6.06 -3.58 6.47
C ALA A 149 5.59 -2.73 7.67
N THR A 150 4.28 -2.48 7.78
CA THR A 150 3.70 -1.75 8.92
C THR A 150 3.74 -2.58 10.21
N GLU A 151 3.54 -3.90 10.12
CA GLU A 151 3.79 -4.81 11.24
C GLU A 151 5.28 -4.92 11.61
N ALA A 152 6.21 -4.69 10.66
CA ALA A 152 7.65 -4.66 10.92
C ALA A 152 8.11 -3.35 11.58
N ASP A 153 7.50 -2.22 11.26
CA ASP A 153 7.81 -0.92 11.88
C ASP A 153 7.24 -0.78 13.31
N HIS A 154 6.23 -1.58 13.67
CA HIS A 154 5.75 -1.70 15.05
C HIS A 154 6.47 -2.78 15.88
N ALA A 155 7.35 -3.57 15.28
CA ALA A 155 8.13 -4.60 15.98
C ALA A 155 9.50 -4.10 16.50
N THR A 156 9.92 -2.88 16.19
CA THR A 156 11.26 -2.37 16.51
C THR A 156 11.35 -1.46 17.73
N GLU A 157 10.23 -1.06 18.34
CA GLU A 157 10.23 -0.21 19.55
C GLU A 157 9.76 -0.94 20.83
N ALA A 158 9.36 -2.22 20.74
CA ALA A 158 8.85 -2.98 21.90
C ALA A 158 9.73 -4.16 22.37
N ASP A 159 10.80 -4.53 21.65
CA ASP A 159 11.55 -5.78 21.94
C ASP A 159 13.01 -5.60 22.39
N MET A 160 13.37 -4.41 22.85
CA MET A 160 14.69 -4.18 23.48
C MET A 160 14.80 -4.71 24.93
N ALA A 161 13.78 -5.43 25.43
CA ALA A 161 13.85 -6.22 26.66
C ALA A 161 13.75 -7.75 26.42
N THR A 162 13.48 -8.20 25.19
CA THR A 162 13.39 -9.65 24.84
C THR A 162 14.75 -10.22 24.40
N ALA A 163 15.83 -9.46 24.57
CA ALA A 163 17.20 -9.85 24.22
C ALA A 163 17.83 -10.92 25.13
N VAL A 164 17.04 -11.64 25.92
CA VAL A 164 17.44 -12.96 26.43
C VAL A 164 16.63 -14.01 25.72
N ARG A 165 17.12 -14.48 24.56
CA ARG A 165 16.52 -15.58 23.81
C ARG A 165 16.21 -16.76 24.76
N GLY A 166 14.94 -16.93 25.11
CA GLY A 166 14.44 -18.08 25.89
C GLY A 166 14.04 -17.81 27.34
N LEU A 167 14.13 -16.58 27.86
CA LEU A 167 13.52 -16.24 29.16
C LEU A 167 12.12 -15.66 28.99
N PRO A 168 11.18 -15.92 29.92
CA PRO A 168 9.89 -15.23 29.97
C PRO A 168 10.10 -13.72 30.26
N PRO A 169 9.06 -12.87 30.09
CA PRO A 169 9.11 -11.48 30.53
C PRO A 169 9.56 -11.36 32.00
N ALA A 170 10.32 -10.32 32.32
CA ALA A 170 10.79 -10.06 33.68
C ALA A 170 9.63 -9.71 34.62
N ASP A 171 9.68 -10.20 35.85
CA ASP A 171 8.73 -9.85 36.91
C ASP A 171 9.00 -8.44 37.48
N TYR A 172 10.25 -7.96 37.37
CA TYR A 172 10.64 -6.59 37.69
C TYR A 172 11.57 -6.03 36.62
N ASP A 173 11.37 -4.75 36.33
CA ASP A 173 12.12 -3.97 35.37
C ASP A 173 12.32 -2.55 35.90
N SER A 174 13.58 -2.15 36.10
CA SER A 174 13.90 -0.83 36.64
C SER A 174 13.65 0.33 35.66
N GLY A 175 13.46 0.04 34.38
CA GLY A 175 13.65 1.00 33.30
C GLY A 175 15.11 1.47 33.17
N TRP A 176 15.39 2.30 32.17
CA TRP A 176 16.70 2.93 31.99
C TRP A 176 16.87 4.09 32.97
N PHE A 177 17.97 4.10 33.72
CA PHE A 177 18.35 5.23 34.55
C PHE A 177 19.84 5.53 34.42
N TYR A 178 20.16 6.82 34.55
CA TYR A 178 21.51 7.30 34.44
C TYR A 178 22.37 6.85 35.63
N VAL A 179 23.60 6.44 35.33
CA VAL A 179 24.65 6.18 36.31
C VAL A 179 25.93 6.91 35.94
N GLY A 180 26.58 7.44 36.96
CA GLY A 180 27.89 8.08 36.88
C GLY A 180 29.01 7.12 37.28
N ALA A 181 30.23 7.53 36.95
CA ALA A 181 31.47 6.83 37.27
C ALA A 181 31.71 6.67 38.77
N ASN A 182 32.18 5.50 39.21
CA ASN A 182 32.65 5.29 40.57
C ASN A 182 31.62 5.70 41.65
N GLN A 183 30.36 5.35 41.42
CA GLN A 183 29.23 5.66 42.31
C GLN A 183 28.53 4.37 42.76
N ASN A 184 27.77 4.48 43.84
CA ASN A 184 26.85 3.44 44.31
C ASN A 184 25.41 3.93 44.20
N TYR A 185 24.53 3.05 43.74
CA TYR A 185 23.11 3.31 43.57
C TYR A 185 22.31 2.22 44.28
N ASP A 186 21.63 2.57 45.37
CA ASP A 186 20.69 1.68 46.04
C ASP A 186 19.29 1.89 45.48
N LYS A 187 18.61 0.79 45.19
CA LYS A 187 17.30 0.76 44.51
C LYS A 187 16.40 -0.27 45.18
N THR A 188 15.11 0.02 45.17
CA THR A 188 14.06 -0.88 45.64
C THR A 188 13.38 -1.56 44.45
N HIS A 189 12.92 -2.79 44.65
CA HIS A 189 12.05 -3.53 43.75
C HIS A 189 10.84 -4.10 44.52
N ASP A 190 9.77 -4.38 43.79
CA ASP A 190 8.46 -4.77 44.33
C ASP A 190 8.17 -6.28 44.26
N LEU A 191 9.20 -7.10 43.95
CA LEU A 191 9.05 -8.56 43.91
C LEU A 191 8.56 -9.16 45.23
N GLY A 192 8.97 -8.60 46.38
CA GLY A 192 8.63 -9.09 47.71
C GLY A 192 9.20 -10.47 48.04
N ILE A 193 10.08 -10.99 47.19
CA ILE A 193 10.82 -12.25 47.35
C ILE A 193 12.21 -12.08 46.73
N LEU A 194 13.16 -12.90 47.16
CA LEU A 194 14.50 -12.93 46.56
C LEU A 194 14.39 -13.46 45.11
N PRO A 195 14.85 -12.70 44.09
CA PRO A 195 14.77 -13.14 42.70
C PRO A 195 15.65 -14.36 42.43
N ARG A 196 15.17 -15.26 41.56
CA ARG A 196 15.92 -16.42 41.07
C ARG A 196 16.97 -16.06 40.03
N LEU A 197 16.74 -14.98 39.31
CA LEU A 197 17.64 -14.45 38.30
C LEU A 197 17.56 -12.93 38.29
N ALA A 198 18.70 -12.27 38.18
CA ALA A 198 18.78 -10.84 37.94
C ALA A 198 19.84 -10.57 36.87
N ILE A 199 19.50 -9.73 35.90
CA ILE A 199 20.35 -9.37 34.77
C ILE A 199 20.45 -7.85 34.69
N ILE A 200 21.67 -7.37 34.44
CA ILE A 200 21.97 -5.96 34.27
C ILE A 200 22.46 -5.68 32.85
N TRP A 201 21.93 -4.61 32.26
CA TRP A 201 22.28 -4.13 30.93
C TRP A 201 22.75 -2.68 31.00
N GLY A 202 23.69 -2.33 30.12
CA GLY A 202 24.14 -0.95 29.92
C GLY A 202 23.85 -0.47 28.51
N ALA A 203 23.60 0.84 28.37
CA ALA A 203 23.37 1.52 27.09
C ALA A 203 24.05 2.89 27.04
N SER A 204 24.21 3.43 25.82
CA SER A 204 24.80 4.75 25.60
C SER A 204 23.84 5.92 25.84
N ASP A 205 22.54 5.68 25.80
CA ASP A 205 21.48 6.69 25.96
C ASP A 205 20.29 6.15 26.78
N ALA A 206 19.31 7.02 27.03
CA ALA A 206 18.14 6.71 27.86
C ALA A 206 17.13 5.79 27.13
N GLU A 207 17.27 5.71 25.81
CA GLU A 207 16.45 4.93 24.91
C GLU A 207 16.92 3.46 24.83
N GLY A 208 18.13 3.17 25.28
CA GLY A 208 18.69 1.82 25.29
C GLY A 208 19.48 1.46 24.04
N SER A 209 19.90 2.45 23.25
CA SER A 209 20.71 2.21 22.07
C SER A 209 22.03 1.51 22.45
N ASP A 210 22.43 0.56 21.61
CA ASP A 210 23.69 -0.18 21.74
C ASP A 210 23.85 -0.94 23.07
N MET A 211 22.74 -1.52 23.54
CA MET A 211 22.65 -2.30 24.77
C MET A 211 23.61 -3.50 24.82
N LEU A 212 24.34 -3.65 25.93
CA LEU A 212 25.30 -4.74 26.17
C LEU A 212 25.18 -5.33 27.58
N MET A 213 25.31 -6.66 27.69
CA MET A 213 25.31 -7.33 29.00
C MET A 213 26.55 -6.90 29.78
N MET A 214 26.38 -6.51 31.03
CA MET A 214 27.48 -6.03 31.86
C MET A 214 27.79 -7.04 32.97
N ASP A 215 29.09 -7.32 33.15
CA ASP A 215 29.61 -8.04 34.32
C ASP A 215 30.99 -7.48 34.71
N ARG A 216 31.39 -7.69 35.96
CA ARG A 216 32.63 -7.20 36.57
C ARG A 216 33.84 -7.96 36.03
N LEU A 217 34.68 -7.27 35.27
CA LEU A 217 36.04 -7.73 34.96
C LEU A 217 37.03 -7.01 35.89
N ILE A 218 37.40 -7.64 37.01
CA ILE A 218 38.58 -7.21 37.78
C ILE A 218 39.79 -7.49 36.92
N HIS A 219 40.46 -6.44 36.44
CA HIS A 219 41.74 -6.61 35.75
C HIS A 219 42.79 -6.94 36.80
N LYS A 220 43.32 -8.17 36.79
CA LYS A 220 44.28 -8.73 37.77
C LYS A 220 45.55 -7.89 38.00
N TYR A 221 45.79 -6.86 37.20
CA TYR A 221 47.04 -6.09 37.16
C TYR A 221 46.85 -4.55 37.24
N SER A 222 45.66 -4.04 37.55
CA SER A 222 45.45 -2.60 37.79
C SER A 222 44.34 -2.33 38.80
N ASP A 223 44.48 -1.28 39.62
CA ASP A 223 43.44 -0.80 40.56
C ASP A 223 42.18 -0.22 39.88
N ASN A 224 42.02 -0.41 38.56
CA ASN A 224 40.87 0.07 37.80
C ASN A 224 39.74 -0.96 37.83
N GLU A 225 38.62 -0.61 38.44
CA GLU A 225 37.37 -1.37 38.39
C GLU A 225 36.64 -1.06 37.07
N TYR A 226 36.31 -2.10 36.31
CA TYR A 226 35.59 -2.00 35.04
C TYR A 226 34.15 -2.48 35.15
N GLY A 227 33.24 -1.74 34.53
CA GLY A 227 31.83 -2.11 34.37
C GLY A 227 30.94 -1.69 35.54
N CYS A 228 29.81 -2.37 35.68
CA CYS A 228 28.90 -2.23 36.81
C CYS A 228 28.72 -3.58 37.50
N LEU A 229 28.52 -3.53 38.81
CA LEU A 229 28.26 -4.69 39.64
C LEU A 229 26.86 -4.57 40.23
N LEU A 230 25.99 -5.49 39.86
CA LEU A 230 24.75 -5.74 40.57
C LEU A 230 25.05 -6.58 41.81
N GLN A 231 24.72 -6.07 42.99
CA GLN A 231 25.02 -6.70 44.27
C GLN A 231 23.93 -6.40 45.30
N GLY A 232 24.04 -7.02 46.48
CA GLY A 232 23.13 -6.72 47.59
C GLY A 232 21.66 -6.98 47.28
N ILE A 233 21.38 -7.93 46.38
CA ILE A 233 20.00 -8.27 46.00
C ILE A 233 19.32 -8.97 47.18
N THR A 234 18.21 -8.42 47.64
CA THR A 234 17.37 -8.94 48.72
C THR A 234 15.95 -9.20 48.20
N GLU A 235 14.98 -9.36 49.10
CA GLU A 235 13.57 -9.49 48.73
C GLU A 235 12.93 -8.18 48.26
N THR A 236 13.58 -7.04 48.54
CA THR A 236 13.05 -5.70 48.26
C THR A 236 14.07 -4.74 47.67
N ASP A 237 15.35 -5.04 47.73
CA ASP A 237 16.41 -4.07 47.44
C ASP A 237 17.52 -4.68 46.59
N TYR A 238 18.22 -3.82 45.87
CA TYR A 238 19.47 -4.14 45.21
C TYR A 238 20.36 -2.90 45.14
N SER A 239 21.66 -3.13 44.99
CA SER A 239 22.64 -2.07 44.83
C SER A 239 23.41 -2.25 43.54
N ILE A 240 23.73 -1.15 42.88
CA ILE A 240 24.62 -1.10 41.73
C ILE A 240 25.85 -0.29 42.09
N ARG A 241 27.01 -0.90 41.89
CA ARG A 241 28.30 -0.21 41.99
C ARG A 241 28.90 -0.05 40.60
N THR A 242 29.18 1.18 40.20
CA THR A 242 29.89 1.46 38.95
C THR A 242 31.38 1.57 39.21
N GLY A 243 32.18 0.99 38.33
CA GLY A 243 33.64 1.10 38.37
C GLY A 243 34.13 2.49 37.96
N THR A 244 35.42 2.73 38.13
CA THR A 244 36.09 3.94 37.65
C THR A 244 36.13 4.04 36.12
N ARG A 245 35.94 2.91 35.41
CA ARG A 245 35.91 2.83 33.94
C ARG A 245 34.71 2.02 33.45
N SER A 246 34.10 2.43 32.33
CA SER A 246 32.95 1.74 31.74
C SER A 246 33.33 0.43 31.05
N SER A 247 32.42 -0.55 31.06
CA SER A 247 32.49 -1.72 30.18
C SER A 247 31.68 -1.44 28.92
N MET A 248 32.40 -1.24 27.82
CA MET A 248 32.00 -1.32 26.40
C MET A 248 30.70 -0.60 25.96
N ALA A 249 30.83 0.41 25.10
CA ALA A 249 29.80 0.79 24.12
C ALA A 249 30.39 0.63 22.70
N LYS A 250 29.71 -0.14 21.84
CA LYS A 250 29.86 -0.49 20.40
C LYS A 250 31.22 -0.62 19.71
N ASN A 251 32.28 0.07 20.11
CA ASN A 251 33.53 0.17 19.33
C ASN A 251 34.79 -0.17 20.11
N ASN A 252 34.67 -0.89 21.23
CA ASN A 252 35.81 -1.24 22.08
C ASN A 252 36.62 0.00 22.57
N THR A 253 36.02 1.19 22.46
CA THR A 253 36.61 2.45 22.88
C THR A 253 36.21 2.72 24.32
N TRP A 254 37.20 2.58 25.19
CA TRP A 254 37.15 2.86 26.61
C TRP A 254 37.00 4.38 26.85
N GLY A 255 35.78 4.90 26.72
CA GLY A 255 35.54 6.35 26.77
C GLY A 255 34.33 6.71 27.63
N GLY A 256 34.60 7.44 28.72
CA GLY A 256 33.58 8.10 29.55
C GLY A 256 32.79 7.16 30.47
N SER A 257 32.96 7.31 31.77
CA SER A 257 32.45 6.40 32.81
C SER A 257 30.97 6.64 33.19
N ASN A 258 30.20 7.31 32.33
CA ASN A 258 28.80 7.66 32.55
C ASN A 258 27.93 6.96 31.48
N GLY A 259 26.73 6.53 31.84
CA GLY A 259 25.83 5.86 30.91
C GLY A 259 24.47 5.56 31.53
N PHE A 260 23.72 4.67 30.89
CA PHE A 260 22.41 4.25 31.38
C PHE A 260 22.43 2.76 31.69
N ILE A 261 21.75 2.37 32.77
CA ILE A 261 21.61 0.98 33.21
C ILE A 261 20.13 0.63 33.33
N ARG A 262 19.81 -0.65 33.07
CA ARG A 262 18.52 -1.28 33.33
C ARG A 262 18.73 -2.64 33.97
N VAL A 263 17.90 -2.97 34.95
CA VAL A 263 17.93 -4.24 35.69
C VAL A 263 16.62 -4.97 35.49
N PHE A 264 16.72 -6.25 35.11
CA PHE A 264 15.61 -7.17 35.02
C PHE A 264 15.73 -8.25 36.08
N MET A 265 14.62 -8.66 36.68
CA MET A 265 14.60 -9.74 37.67
C MET A 265 13.41 -10.68 37.46
N TRP A 266 13.60 -11.94 37.83
CA TRP A 266 12.60 -13.01 37.71
C TRP A 266 12.45 -13.77 39.04
N LYS A 267 11.20 -14.16 39.34
CA LYS A 267 10.81 -14.93 40.51
C LYS A 267 11.09 -16.42 40.38
#